data_AF-A0A2V5SU71-F1
#
_entry.id   AF-A0A2V5SU71-F1
#
_cell.length_a   1.000
_cell.length_b   1.000
_cell.length_c   1.000
_cell.angle_alpha   90.00
_cell.angle_beta   90.00
_cell.angle_gamma   90.00
#
_symmetry.space_group_name_H-M   'P 1'
#
loop_
_entity.id
_entity.type
_entity.pdbx_description
1 polymer ?
#
loop_
_entity_poly.entity_id
_entity_poly.type
_entity_poly.pdbx_seq_one_letter_code
_entity_poly.pdbx_strand_id
1 'polypeptide(L)'
;MAAWFWYAVVAAILYGAHQIFTRLAAERIGEGLGGFIVEASAALSILIYLAVLWFGGRWNQKFSASGFNYSVLTGICVGAGTIAFFLLFQRGGPLSAVPAILAGGAAIMAIAGILFFNEAPSWQRLAG
;
A
#
# COMPACT_ATOMS: atom_id res chain seq x y z
N MET A 1 20.97 7.93 -10.07
CA MET A 1 19.96 6.98 -9.55
C MET A 1 18.77 6.98 -10.48
N ALA A 2 18.13 5.84 -10.69
CA ALA A 2 16.96 5.74 -11.55
C ALA A 2 15.75 6.46 -10.92
N ALA A 3 14.89 7.06 -11.75
CA ALA A 3 13.76 7.89 -11.28
C ALA A 3 12.80 7.13 -10.35
N TRP A 4 12.66 5.81 -10.51
CA TRP A 4 11.83 4.97 -9.65
C TRP A 4 12.24 4.98 -8.18
N PHE A 5 13.53 5.25 -7.88
CA PHE A 5 14.05 5.28 -6.52
C PHE A 5 13.37 6.36 -5.68
N TRP A 6 13.16 7.55 -6.24
CA TRP A 6 12.51 8.63 -5.51
C TRP A 6 11.04 8.36 -5.23
N TYR A 7 10.34 7.67 -6.13
CA TYR A 7 8.98 7.20 -5.86
C TYR A 7 8.95 6.16 -4.73
N ALA A 8 9.95 5.28 -4.64
CA ALA A 8 10.07 4.34 -3.54
C ALA A 8 10.30 5.04 -2.18
N VAL A 9 11.15 6.08 -2.13
CA VAL A 9 11.37 6.88 -0.91
C VAL A 9 10.08 7.56 -0.46
N VAL A 10 9.36 8.21 -1.38
CA VAL A 10 8.08 8.87 -1.05
C VAL A 10 7.05 7.83 -0.58
N ALA A 11 6.96 6.68 -1.23
CA ALA A 11 6.08 5.60 -0.82
C ALA A 11 6.42 5.11 0.60
N ALA A 12 7.70 4.88 0.91
CA ALA A 12 8.13 4.44 2.24
C ALA A 12 7.71 5.43 3.34
N ILE A 13 7.85 6.74 3.10
CA ILE A 13 7.42 7.79 4.04
C ILE A 13 5.90 7.75 4.21
N LEU A 14 5.14 7.73 3.12
CA LEU A 14 3.68 7.75 3.16
C LEU A 14 3.10 6.49 3.81
N TYR A 15 3.63 5.30 3.48
CA TYR A 15 3.19 4.05 4.09
C TYR A 15 3.63 3.93 5.56
N GLY A 16 4.79 4.47 5.93
CA GLY A 16 5.19 4.59 7.33
C GLY A 16 4.24 5.50 8.12
N ALA A 17 3.93 6.68 7.60
CA ALA A 17 2.98 7.61 8.19
C ALA A 17 1.57 7.02 8.28
N HIS A 18 1.13 6.32 7.22
CA HIS A 18 -0.13 5.58 7.20
C HIS A 18 -0.25 4.65 8.41
N GLN A 19 0.78 3.84 8.71
CA GLN A 19 0.74 2.91 9.84
C GLN A 19 0.70 3.63 11.21
N ILE A 20 1.38 4.77 11.34
CA ILE A 20 1.30 5.61 12.54
C ILE A 20 -0.14 6.12 12.73
N PHE A 21 -0.76 6.65 11.68
CA PHE A 21 -2.13 7.17 11.76
C PHE A 21 -3.16 6.07 11.97
N THR A 22 -3.01 4.89 11.36
CA THR A 22 -3.86 3.73 11.60
C THR A 22 -3.79 3.31 13.06
N ARG A 23 -2.60 3.30 13.67
CA ARG A 23 -2.46 3.03 15.12
C ARG A 23 -3.23 4.03 15.96
N LEU A 24 -3.10 5.32 15.68
CA LEU A 24 -3.82 6.37 16.41
C LEU A 24 -5.33 6.29 16.19
N ALA A 25 -5.78 5.94 14.98
CA ALA A 25 -7.19 5.78 14.65
C ALA A 25 -7.79 4.55 15.36
N ALA A 26 -7.04 3.44 15.43
CA ALA A 26 -7.53 2.18 15.99
C ALA A 26 -7.99 2.27 17.46
N GLU A 27 -7.49 3.24 18.23
CA GLU A 27 -7.93 3.52 19.60
C GLU A 27 -9.26 4.29 19.67
N ARG A 28 -9.73 4.85 18.54
CA ARG A 28 -10.80 5.85 18.46
C ARG A 28 -11.95 5.44 17.55
N ILE A 29 -11.75 4.48 16.65
CA ILE A 29 -12.75 4.03 15.69
C ILE A 29 -12.66 2.52 15.48
N GLY A 30 -13.81 1.88 15.28
CA GLY A 30 -13.90 0.46 14.95
C GLY A 30 -13.26 0.16 13.59
N GLU A 31 -12.77 -1.06 13.42
CA GLU A 31 -12.00 -1.53 12.27
C GLU A 31 -12.76 -1.41 10.95
N GLY A 32 -14.07 -1.68 10.95
CA GLY A 32 -14.91 -1.58 9.76
C GLY A 32 -15.09 -0.13 9.28
N LEU A 33 -15.49 0.77 10.17
CA LEU A 33 -15.71 2.18 9.84
C LEU A 33 -14.37 2.90 9.60
N GLY A 34 -13.37 2.63 10.44
CA GLY A 34 -12.02 3.16 10.29
C GLY A 34 -11.38 2.76 8.96
N GLY A 35 -11.46 1.48 8.61
CA GLY A 35 -11.00 0.98 7.33
C GLY A 35 -11.73 1.63 6.16
N PHE A 36 -13.06 1.71 6.20
CA PHE A 36 -13.83 2.39 5.16
C PHE A 36 -13.42 3.86 4.97
N ILE A 37 -13.23 4.62 6.06
CA ILE A 37 -12.81 6.02 5.98
C ILE A 37 -11.41 6.14 5.39
N VAL A 38 -10.48 5.26 5.76
CA VAL A 38 -9.11 5.23 5.20
C VAL A 38 -9.17 4.99 3.68
N GLU A 39 -9.86 3.95 3.24
CA GLU A 39 -9.93 3.60 1.81
C GLU A 39 -10.69 4.65 1.00
N ALA A 40 -11.78 5.20 1.54
CA ALA A 40 -12.52 6.29 0.90
C ALA A 40 -11.65 7.55 0.74
N SER A 41 -10.86 7.89 1.76
CA SER A 41 -9.93 9.03 1.71
C SER A 41 -8.80 8.81 0.71
N ALA A 42 -8.28 7.57 0.61
CA ALA A 42 -7.29 7.19 -0.40
C ALA A 42 -7.87 7.28 -1.81
N ALA A 43 -9.08 6.73 -2.03
CA ALA A 43 -9.79 6.81 -3.30
C ALA A 43 -10.06 8.28 -3.71
N LEU A 44 -10.47 9.13 -2.76
CA LEU A 44 -10.63 10.57 -3.01
C LEU A 44 -9.32 11.23 -3.41
N SER A 45 -8.21 10.88 -2.78
CA SER A 45 -6.89 11.42 -3.12
C SER A 45 -6.48 11.05 -4.56
N ILE A 46 -6.77 9.81 -4.97
CA ILE A 46 -6.56 9.35 -6.36
C ILE A 46 -7.50 10.09 -7.32
N LEU A 47 -8.75 10.31 -6.94
CA LEU A 47 -9.72 11.05 -7.76
C LEU A 47 -9.27 12.50 -7.99
N ILE A 48 -8.74 13.17 -6.97
CA ILE A 48 -8.15 14.51 -7.10
C ILE A 48 -6.98 14.47 -8.09
N TYR A 49 -6.10 13.47 -8.00
CA TYR A 49 -5.00 13.33 -8.96
C TYR A 49 -5.50 13.12 -10.40
N LEU A 50 -6.53 12.30 -10.61
CA LEU A 50 -7.15 12.13 -11.93
C LEU A 50 -7.77 13.43 -12.44
N ALA A 51 -8.40 14.21 -11.57
CA ALA A 51 -8.92 15.53 -11.91
C ALA A 51 -7.80 16.48 -12.34
N VAL A 52 -6.66 16.50 -11.63
CA VAL A 52 -5.48 17.29 -12.01
C VAL A 52 -4.96 16.89 -13.39
N LEU A 53 -4.90 15.58 -13.71
CA LEU A 53 -4.48 15.11 -15.04
C LEU A 53 -5.45 15.55 -16.13
N TRP A 54 -6.75 15.48 -15.85
CA TRP A 54 -7.80 15.92 -16.76
C TRP A 54 -7.71 17.42 -17.06
N PHE A 55 -7.74 18.26 -16.02
CA PHE A 55 -7.69 19.71 -16.16
C PHE A 55 -6.34 20.23 -16.67
N GLY A 56 -5.26 19.49 -16.43
CA GLY A 56 -3.92 19.81 -16.95
C GLY A 56 -3.69 19.41 -18.41
N GLY A 57 -4.67 18.80 -19.09
CA GLY A 57 -4.50 18.32 -20.47
C GLY A 57 -3.51 17.17 -20.61
N ARG A 58 -3.21 16.44 -19.51
CA ARG A 58 -2.23 15.35 -19.44
C ARG A 58 -2.88 13.99 -19.25
N TRP A 59 -4.11 13.83 -19.74
CA TRP A 59 -4.84 12.58 -19.62
C TRP A 59 -4.14 11.45 -20.40
N ASN A 60 -3.72 10.39 -19.69
CA ASN A 60 -3.00 9.25 -20.26
C ASN A 60 -3.39 7.92 -19.58
N GLN A 61 -4.64 7.81 -19.14
CA GLN A 61 -5.11 6.60 -18.46
C GLN A 61 -5.26 5.43 -19.45
N LYS A 62 -4.82 4.24 -19.05
CA LYS A 62 -4.98 2.99 -19.81
C LYS A 62 -5.99 2.09 -19.11
N PHE A 63 -6.81 1.37 -19.88
CA PHE A 63 -7.77 0.42 -19.34
C PHE A 63 -7.70 -0.92 -20.08
N SER A 64 -7.71 -2.02 -19.33
CA SER A 64 -7.80 -3.38 -19.86
C SER A 64 -8.49 -4.29 -18.82
N ALA A 65 -9.13 -5.38 -19.27
CA ALA A 65 -9.81 -6.31 -18.38
C ALA A 65 -8.85 -6.97 -17.37
N SER A 66 -7.63 -7.31 -17.80
CA SER A 66 -6.60 -7.86 -16.92
C SER A 66 -6.12 -6.81 -15.90
N GLY A 67 -5.88 -5.57 -16.33
CA GLY A 67 -5.50 -4.48 -15.43
C GLY A 67 -6.58 -4.18 -14.38
N PHE A 68 -7.85 -4.22 -14.79
CA PHE A 68 -8.98 -4.11 -13.88
C PHE A 68 -8.99 -5.23 -12.83
N ASN A 69 -8.87 -6.49 -13.24
CA ASN A 69 -8.89 -7.64 -12.31
C ASN A 69 -7.75 -7.57 -11.29
N TYR A 70 -6.51 -7.25 -11.72
CA TYR A 70 -5.40 -7.08 -10.80
C TYR A 70 -5.58 -5.89 -9.86
N SER A 71 -6.21 -4.80 -10.33
CA SER A 71 -6.51 -3.63 -9.49
C SER A 71 -7.56 -3.97 -8.43
N VAL A 72 -8.60 -4.74 -8.78
CA VAL A 72 -9.61 -5.22 -7.83
C VAL A 72 -8.99 -6.12 -6.77
N LEU A 73 -8.16 -7.10 -7.16
CA LEU A 73 -7.45 -7.96 -6.22
C LEU A 73 -6.54 -7.14 -5.29
N THR A 74 -5.86 -6.14 -5.82
CA THR A 74 -5.05 -5.20 -5.02
C THR A 74 -5.92 -4.49 -3.98
N GLY A 75 -7.07 -3.96 -4.39
CA GLY A 75 -8.01 -3.30 -3.46
C GLY A 75 -8.55 -4.23 -2.38
N ILE A 76 -8.85 -5.49 -2.71
CA ILE A 76 -9.28 -6.50 -1.72
C ILE A 76 -8.17 -6.76 -0.70
N CYS A 77 -6.92 -6.96 -1.15
CA CYS A 77 -5.78 -7.17 -0.26
C CYS A 77 -5.53 -5.96 0.65
N VAL A 78 -5.60 -4.74 0.09
CA VAL A 78 -5.42 -3.50 0.85
C VAL A 78 -6.52 -3.36 1.90
N GLY A 79 -7.80 -3.50 1.53
CA GLY A 79 -8.91 -3.38 2.48
C GLY A 79 -8.88 -4.45 3.58
N ALA A 80 -8.59 -5.71 3.24
CA ALA A 80 -8.43 -6.78 4.24
C ALA A 80 -7.22 -6.51 5.16
N GLY A 81 -6.11 -6.03 4.60
CA GLY A 81 -4.93 -5.62 5.35
C GLY A 81 -5.21 -4.45 6.30
N THR A 82 -5.96 -3.45 5.86
CA THR A 82 -6.38 -2.31 6.68
C THR A 82 -7.18 -2.80 7.89
N ILE A 83 -8.19 -3.67 7.68
CA ILE A 83 -8.96 -4.27 8.78
C ILE A 83 -8.03 -5.04 9.73
N ALA A 84 -7.11 -5.85 9.21
CA ALA A 84 -6.17 -6.62 10.01
C ALA A 84 -5.24 -5.73 10.87
N PHE A 85 -4.76 -4.60 10.34
CA PHE A 85 -3.96 -3.63 11.11
C PHE A 85 -4.77 -2.91 12.18
N PHE A 86 -6.01 -2.52 11.89
CA PHE A 86 -6.91 -1.98 12.90
C PHE A 86 -7.12 -2.97 14.05
N LEU A 87 -7.46 -4.23 13.72
CA LEU A 87 -7.62 -5.30 14.70
C LEU A 87 -6.33 -5.56 15.48
N LEU A 88 -5.17 -5.61 14.82
CA LEU A 88 -3.87 -5.78 15.47
C LEU A 88 -3.68 -4.74 16.58
N PHE A 89 -3.92 -3.46 16.28
CA PHE A 89 -3.73 -2.39 17.24
C PHE A 89 -4.79 -2.34 18.33
N GLN A 90 -6.06 -2.57 17.99
CA GLN A 90 -7.16 -2.69 18.96
C GLN A 90 -6.95 -3.86 19.93
N ARG A 91 -6.29 -4.93 19.50
CA ARG A 91 -5.94 -6.10 20.32
C ARG A 91 -4.63 -5.93 21.09
N GLY A 92 -4.05 -4.74 21.11
CA GLY A 92 -2.84 -4.42 21.89
C GLY A 92 -1.52 -4.68 21.17
N GLY A 93 -1.53 -5.04 19.89
CA GLY A 93 -0.31 -5.21 19.09
C GLY A 93 0.48 -3.89 18.99
N PRO A 94 1.81 -3.90 19.20
CA PRO A 94 2.60 -2.67 19.19
C PRO A 94 2.91 -2.20 17.77
N LEU A 95 3.03 -0.88 17.56
CA LEU A 95 3.45 -0.31 16.27
C LEU A 95 4.87 -0.78 15.86
N SER A 96 5.74 -1.07 16.83
CA SER A 96 7.08 -1.60 16.59
C SER A 96 7.11 -3.01 15.99
N ALA A 97 5.99 -3.75 15.98
CA ALA A 97 5.88 -5.04 15.29
C ALA A 97 5.63 -4.87 13.77
N VAL A 98 5.16 -3.70 13.33
CA VAL A 98 4.80 -3.45 11.93
C VAL A 98 5.98 -3.64 10.96
N PRO A 99 7.21 -3.16 11.24
CA PRO A 99 8.35 -3.42 10.37
C PRO A 99 8.58 -4.91 10.11
N ALA A 100 8.43 -5.77 11.13
CA ALA A 100 8.59 -7.22 10.97
C ALA A 100 7.45 -7.83 10.11
N ILE A 101 6.21 -7.37 10.30
CA ILE A 101 5.06 -7.79 9.47
C ILE A 101 5.29 -7.40 8.00
N LEU A 102 5.71 -6.16 7.76
CA LEU A 102 6.00 -5.67 6.41
C LEU A 102 7.22 -6.34 5.78
N ALA A 103 8.24 -6.70 6.57
CA ALA A 103 9.36 -7.51 6.10
C ALA A 103 8.91 -8.90 5.63
N GLY A 104 7.95 -9.52 6.31
CA GLY A 104 7.31 -10.75 5.83
C GLY A 104 6.64 -10.56 4.46
N GLY A 105 5.90 -9.47 4.28
CA GLY A 105 5.33 -9.10 2.98
C GLY A 105 6.40 -8.84 1.91
N ALA A 106 7.48 -8.15 2.28
CA ALA A 106 8.62 -7.90 1.39
C ALA A 106 9.31 -9.19 0.94
N ALA A 107 9.45 -10.18 1.82
CA ALA A 107 9.99 -11.49 1.46
C ALA A 107 9.10 -12.20 0.41
N ILE A 108 7.78 -12.17 0.58
CA ILE A 108 6.83 -12.72 -0.42
C ILE A 108 7.01 -12.00 -1.76
N MET A 109 7.11 -10.67 -1.75
CA MET A 109 7.33 -9.88 -2.97
C MET A 109 8.68 -10.19 -3.64
N ALA A 110 9.75 -10.36 -2.87
CA ALA A 110 11.06 -10.72 -3.40
C ALA A 110 11.05 -12.10 -4.07
N ILE A 111 10.42 -13.09 -3.43
CA ILE A 111 10.22 -14.44 -4.00
C ILE A 111 9.41 -14.34 -5.29
N ALA A 112 8.31 -13.56 -5.27
CA ALA A 112 7.48 -13.39 -6.45
C ALA A 112 8.23 -12.68 -7.60
N GLY A 113 9.05 -11.68 -7.28
CA GLY A 113 9.92 -10.97 -8.22
C GLY A 113 10.86 -11.92 -8.97
N ILE A 114 11.50 -12.84 -8.23
CA ILE A 114 12.42 -13.82 -8.80
C ILE A 114 11.67 -14.87 -9.62
N LEU A 115 10.61 -15.47 -9.07
CA LEU A 115 9.94 -16.63 -9.66
C LEU A 115 8.96 -16.30 -10.78
N PHE A 116 8.24 -15.19 -10.68
CA PHE A 116 7.18 -14.83 -11.64
C PHE A 116 7.54 -13.66 -12.54
N PHE A 117 8.38 -12.72 -12.06
CA PHE A 117 8.80 -11.54 -12.83
C PHE A 117 10.21 -11.65 -13.41
N ASN A 118 10.91 -12.78 -13.15
CA ASN A 118 12.26 -13.06 -13.64
C ASN A 118 13.29 -11.97 -13.29
N GLU A 119 13.13 -11.34 -12.12
CA GLU A 119 14.11 -10.37 -11.64
C GLU A 119 15.38 -11.07 -11.17
N ALA A 120 16.55 -10.56 -11.60
CA ALA A 120 17.83 -11.14 -11.19
C ALA A 120 18.01 -11.06 -9.66
N PRO A 121 18.29 -12.18 -8.98
CA PRO A 121 18.50 -12.18 -7.55
C PRO A 121 19.76 -11.37 -7.22
N SER A 122 19.60 -10.33 -6.40
CA SER A 122 20.72 -9.59 -5.83
C SER A 122 20.64 -9.65 -4.31
N TRP A 123 21.80 -9.78 -3.66
CA TRP A 123 21.85 -9.84 -2.19
C TRP A 123 21.25 -8.59 -1.55
N GLN A 124 21.37 -7.44 -2.20
CA GLN A 124 20.77 -6.17 -1.78
C GLN A 124 19.23 -6.22 -1.79
N ARG A 125 18.62 -6.85 -2.81
CA ARG A 125 17.15 -7.00 -2.90
C ARG A 125 16.59 -8.09 -1.98
N LEU A 126 17.42 -9.09 -1.65
CA LEU A 126 17.06 -10.16 -0.72
C LEU A 126 17.19 -9.71 0.75
N ALA A 127 18.14 -8.82 1.05
CA ALA A 127 18.35 -8.30 2.40
C ALA A 127 17.38 -7.17 2.80
N GLY A 128 16.76 -6.50 1.81
CA GLY A 128 15.90 -5.34 2.01
C GLY A 128 16.59 -4.03 1.64
#